data_AF-A0A2T1HMM9-F1
#
_entry.id   AF-A0A2T1HMM9-F1
#
_cell.length_a   1.000
_cell.length_b   1.000
_cell.length_c   1.000
_cell.angle_alpha   90.00
_cell.angle_beta   90.00
_cell.angle_gamma   90.00
#
_symmetry.space_group_name_H-M   'P 1'
#
loop_
_entity.id
_entity.type
_entity.pdbx_description
1 polymer ?
#
loop_
_entity_poly.entity_id
_entity_poly.type
_entity_poly.pdbx_seq_one_letter_code
_entity_poly.pdbx_strand_id
1 'polypeptide(L)'
;MQDAMKGMDETHKGYMQAMVDMRQPMMEGMMAKDADVAFVCGMIPHHQGAIAMARVVLKHGDDPQARKIAERMIKDQEKDFQEMTAWRRSMRKSDTVGGRSAARHRVGL
;
A
#
# COMPACT_ATOMS: atom_id res chain seq x y z
N MET A 1 -13.89 16.93 3.63
CA MET A 1 -13.60 15.62 4.27
C MET A 1 -13.64 15.73 5.79
N GLN A 2 -12.86 16.64 6.41
CA GLN A 2 -12.78 16.77 7.88
C GLN A 2 -14.13 17.05 8.56
N ASP A 3 -15.00 17.89 7.98
CA ASP A 3 -16.34 18.13 8.54
C ASP A 3 -17.27 16.93 8.42
N ALA A 4 -17.11 16.09 7.40
CA ALA A 4 -17.86 14.84 7.27
C ALA A 4 -17.43 13.79 8.32
N MET A 5 -16.20 13.89 8.86
CA MET A 5 -15.69 12.96 9.87
C MET A 5 -16.09 13.31 11.30
N LYS A 6 -16.59 14.52 11.58
CA LYS A 6 -16.93 14.96 12.95
C LYS A 6 -18.09 14.18 13.59
N GLY A 7 -19.03 13.67 12.79
CA GLY A 7 -20.21 12.94 13.28
C GLY A 7 -20.08 11.41 13.28
N MET A 8 -18.96 10.86 12.83
CA MET A 8 -18.75 9.42 12.76
C MET A 8 -18.18 8.85 14.07
N ASP A 9 -18.49 7.60 14.39
CA ASP A 9 -17.77 6.89 15.45
C ASP A 9 -16.31 6.59 15.03
N GLU A 10 -15.50 6.20 16.01
CA GLU A 10 -14.07 5.99 15.84
C GLU A 10 -13.72 4.88 14.84
N THR A 11 -14.59 3.87 14.68
CA THR A 11 -14.38 2.79 13.71
C THR A 11 -14.46 3.34 12.29
N HIS A 12 -15.53 4.07 11.99
CA HIS A 12 -15.73 4.68 10.68
C HIS A 12 -14.68 5.75 10.38
N LYS A 13 -14.29 6.57 11.37
CA LYS A 13 -13.17 7.51 11.23
C LYS A 13 -11.88 6.78 10.88
N GLY A 14 -11.57 5.67 11.55
CA GLY A 14 -10.36 4.88 11.29
C GLY A 14 -10.31 4.33 9.86
N TYR A 15 -11.40 3.73 9.39
CA TYR A 15 -11.46 3.26 8.00
C TYR A 15 -11.34 4.40 6.99
N MET A 16 -12.07 5.50 7.20
CA MET A 16 -12.03 6.65 6.29
C MET A 16 -10.65 7.33 6.29
N GLN A 17 -9.98 7.41 7.43
CA GLN A 17 -8.63 7.95 7.52
C GLN A 17 -7.64 7.08 6.72
N ALA A 18 -7.69 5.75 6.85
CA ALA A 18 -6.85 4.85 6.06
C ALA A 18 -7.06 5.03 4.55
N MET A 19 -8.31 5.19 4.11
CA MET A 19 -8.65 5.46 2.71
C MET A 19 -8.15 6.84 2.24
N VAL A 20 -8.25 7.87 3.09
CA VAL A 20 -7.75 9.21 2.81
C VAL A 20 -6.23 9.21 2.64
N ASP A 21 -5.53 8.57 3.57
CA ASP A 21 -4.08 8.58 3.65
C ASP A 21 -3.45 7.85 2.46
N MET A 22 -4.06 6.74 2.00
CA MET A 22 -3.54 6.02 0.84
C MET A 22 -3.88 6.70 -0.49
N ARG A 23 -4.99 7.46 -0.58
CA ARG A 23 -5.54 7.92 -1.86
C ARG A 23 -4.55 8.74 -2.67
N GLN A 24 -4.04 9.83 -2.10
CA GLN A 24 -3.17 10.74 -2.85
C GLN A 24 -1.86 10.07 -3.30
N PRO A 25 -1.07 9.43 -2.41
CA PRO A 25 0.18 8.78 -2.82
C PRO A 25 -0.05 7.59 -3.77
N MET A 26 -1.17 6.86 -3.63
CA MET A 26 -1.54 5.79 -4.56
C MET A 26 -1.76 6.35 -5.97
N MET A 27 -2.59 7.39 -6.08
CA MET A 27 -2.85 8.04 -7.36
C MET A 27 -1.57 8.60 -7.98
N GLU A 28 -0.71 9.25 -7.19
CA GLU A 28 0.58 9.75 -7.66
C GLU A 28 1.50 8.62 -8.17
N GLY A 29 1.58 7.51 -7.42
CA GLY A 29 2.38 6.35 -7.80
C GLY A 29 1.92 5.72 -9.11
N MET A 30 0.60 5.60 -9.30
CA MET A 30 0.00 5.03 -10.52
C MET A 30 0.18 5.89 -11.77
N MET A 31 0.62 7.15 -11.65
CA MET A 31 0.87 8.05 -12.79
C MET A 31 2.29 7.91 -13.36
N ALA A 32 3.12 7.00 -12.84
CA ALA A 32 4.41 6.71 -13.45
C ALA A 32 4.23 6.17 -14.88
N LYS A 33 5.14 6.53 -15.79
CA LYS A 33 5.07 6.12 -17.20
C LYS A 33 5.37 4.63 -17.41
N ASP A 34 6.28 4.09 -16.61
CA ASP A 34 6.63 2.69 -16.64
C ASP A 34 5.60 1.87 -15.83
N ALA A 35 5.08 0.80 -16.42
CA ALA A 35 3.99 0.03 -15.85
C ALA A 35 4.39 -0.69 -14.55
N ASP A 36 5.61 -1.21 -14.48
CA ASP A 36 6.11 -1.91 -13.29
C ASP A 36 6.32 -0.90 -12.15
N VAL A 37 6.88 0.27 -12.47
CA VAL A 37 7.03 1.37 -11.51
C VAL A 37 5.67 1.88 -11.04
N ALA A 38 4.70 2.05 -11.95
CA ALA A 38 3.35 2.51 -11.63
C ALA A 38 2.64 1.55 -10.68
N PHE A 39 2.72 0.25 -10.98
CA PHE A 39 2.15 -0.79 -10.13
C PHE A 39 2.76 -0.76 -8.74
N VAL A 40 4.08 -0.83 -8.61
CA VAL A 40 4.72 -0.89 -7.29
C VAL A 40 4.55 0.41 -6.51
N CYS A 41 4.70 1.58 -7.16
CA CYS A 41 4.54 2.86 -6.47
C CYS A 41 3.10 3.09 -6.02
N GLY A 42 2.11 2.66 -6.79
CA GLY A 42 0.69 2.70 -6.40
C GLY A 42 0.34 1.67 -5.33
N MET A 43 0.93 0.49 -5.38
CA MET A 43 0.58 -0.62 -4.49
C MET A 43 1.18 -0.48 -3.08
N ILE A 44 2.32 0.19 -2.93
CA ILE A 44 2.90 0.51 -1.61
C ILE A 44 1.90 1.25 -0.68
N PRO A 45 1.32 2.41 -1.05
CA PRO A 45 0.32 3.09 -0.22
C PRO A 45 -1.00 2.32 -0.11
N HIS A 46 -1.40 1.55 -1.13
CA HIS A 46 -2.56 0.66 -1.02
C HIS A 46 -2.38 -0.39 0.09
N HIS A 47 -1.22 -1.04 0.16
CA HIS A 47 -0.88 -1.98 1.25
C HIS A 47 -0.92 -1.29 2.61
N GLN A 48 -0.37 -0.07 2.72
CA GLN A 48 -0.42 0.70 3.98
C GLN A 48 -1.86 0.98 4.43
N GLY A 49 -2.73 1.39 3.50
CA GLY A 49 -4.15 1.57 3.77
C GLY A 49 -4.84 0.27 4.20
N ALA A 50 -4.58 -0.84 3.51
CA ALA A 50 -5.13 -2.15 3.85
C ALA A 50 -4.71 -2.62 5.25
N ILE A 51 -3.43 -2.45 5.62
CA ILE A 51 -2.91 -2.74 6.95
C ILE A 51 -3.59 -1.85 8.00
N ALA A 52 -3.74 -0.55 7.73
CA ALA A 52 -4.40 0.38 8.64
C ALA A 52 -5.86 0.00 8.89
N MET A 53 -6.61 -0.37 7.84
CA MET A 53 -8.00 -0.85 7.97
C MET A 53 -8.06 -2.17 8.75
N ALA A 54 -7.17 -3.12 8.49
CA ALA A 54 -7.11 -4.37 9.26
C ALA A 54 -6.85 -4.11 10.75
N ARG A 55 -6.05 -3.09 11.10
CA ARG A 55 -5.82 -2.69 12.49
C ARG A 55 -7.07 -2.07 13.14
N VAL A 56 -7.95 -1.42 12.37
CA VAL A 56 -9.24 -0.89 12.88
C VAL A 56 -10.14 -2.05 13.34
N VAL A 57 -10.33 -3.10 12.55
CA VAL A 57 -11.15 -4.26 12.98
C VAL A 57 -10.53 -5.01 14.16
N LEU A 58 -9.21 -5.08 14.26
CA LEU A 58 -8.55 -5.68 15.43
C LEU A 58 -8.74 -4.85 16.71
N LYS A 59 -8.97 -3.55 16.59
CA LYS A 59 -9.20 -2.65 17.73
C LYS A 59 -10.67 -2.60 18.14
N HIS A 60 -11.59 -2.62 17.18
CA HIS A 60 -13.01 -2.31 17.41
C HIS A 60 -13.96 -3.50 17.17
N GLY A 61 -13.55 -4.51 16.40
CA GLY A 61 -14.34 -5.70 16.09
C GLY A 61 -14.14 -6.83 17.10
N ASP A 62 -15.21 -7.59 17.31
CA ASP A 62 -15.31 -8.70 18.26
C ASP A 62 -15.46 -10.08 17.59
N ASP A 63 -15.90 -10.15 16.34
CA ASP A 63 -16.01 -11.40 15.60
C ASP A 63 -14.66 -12.11 15.42
N PRO A 64 -14.49 -13.34 15.95
CA PRO A 64 -13.20 -14.04 15.89
C PRO A 64 -12.73 -14.35 14.46
N GLN A 65 -13.64 -14.59 13.53
CA GLN A 65 -13.29 -14.90 12.14
C GLN A 65 -12.75 -13.66 11.42
N ALA A 66 -13.41 -12.50 11.59
CA ALA A 66 -12.96 -11.22 11.06
C ALA A 66 -11.58 -10.83 11.59
N ARG A 67 -11.33 -11.01 12.89
CA ARG A 67 -10.02 -10.75 13.51
C ARG A 67 -8.94 -11.67 12.94
N LYS A 68 -9.22 -12.97 12.79
CA LYS A 68 -8.30 -13.94 12.18
C LYS A 68 -7.99 -13.59 10.72
N ILE A 69 -8.96 -13.07 9.97
CA ILE A 69 -8.75 -12.57 8.59
C ILE A 69 -7.80 -11.36 8.62
N ALA A 70 -8.05 -10.40 9.50
CA ALA A 70 -7.25 -9.19 9.62
C ALA A 70 -5.78 -9.47 9.99
N GLU A 71 -5.53 -10.38 10.93
CA GLU A 71 -4.16 -10.78 11.30
C GLU A 71 -3.40 -11.39 10.11
N ARG A 72 -4.05 -12.26 9.31
CA ARG A 72 -3.44 -12.81 8.09
C ARG A 72 -3.17 -11.72 7.07
N MET A 73 -4.15 -10.84 6.83
CA MET A 73 -3.98 -9.72 5.90
C MET A 73 -2.81 -8.82 6.29
N ILE A 74 -2.65 -8.48 7.58
CA ILE A 74 -1.52 -7.67 8.03
C ILE A 74 -0.20 -8.36 7.69
N LYS A 75 -0.06 -9.64 8.03
CA LYS A 75 1.17 -10.41 7.78
C LYS A 75 1.52 -10.45 6.29
N ASP A 76 0.56 -10.78 5.44
CA ASP A 76 0.78 -10.94 4.00
C ASP A 76 1.07 -9.57 3.34
N GLN A 77 0.29 -8.55 3.70
CA GLN A 77 0.46 -7.19 3.16
C GLN A 77 1.77 -6.53 3.61
N GLU A 78 2.24 -6.78 4.84
CA GLU A 78 3.54 -6.29 5.34
C GLU A 78 4.70 -6.94 4.60
N LYS A 79 4.60 -8.24 4.28
CA LYS A 79 5.60 -8.96 3.47
C LYS A 79 5.70 -8.33 2.07
N ASP A 80 4.58 -8.21 1.37
CA ASP A 80 4.56 -7.64 0.01
C ASP A 80 5.02 -6.17 0.00
N PHE A 81 4.63 -5.38 1.01
CA PHE A 81 5.11 -4.01 1.19
C PHE A 81 6.63 -3.93 1.32
N GLN A 82 7.25 -4.85 2.08
CA GLN A 82 8.70 -4.91 2.25
C GLN A 82 9.39 -5.28 0.94
N GLU A 83 8.88 -6.28 0.20
CA GLU A 83 9.40 -6.69 -1.10
C GLU A 83 9.36 -5.54 -2.12
N MET A 84 8.21 -4.89 -2.25
CA MET A 84 8.02 -3.72 -3.12
C MET A 84 8.90 -2.54 -2.75
N THR A 85 9.03 -2.24 -1.44
CA THR A 85 9.89 -1.15 -0.96
C THR A 85 11.37 -1.45 -1.21
N ALA A 86 11.80 -2.70 -1.07
CA ALA A 86 13.16 -3.14 -1.38
C ALA A 86 13.46 -3.00 -2.87
N TRP A 87 12.55 -3.46 -3.73
CA TRP A 87 12.65 -3.28 -5.18
C TRP A 87 12.70 -1.80 -5.59
N ARG A 88 11.82 -0.97 -5.03
CA ARG A 88 11.84 0.49 -5.31
C ARG A 88 13.15 1.17 -4.90
N ARG A 89 13.79 0.70 -3.82
CA ARG A 89 15.10 1.20 -3.39
C ARG A 89 16.23 0.74 -4.31
N SER A 90 16.15 -0.46 -4.89
CA SER A 90 17.18 -0.94 -5.81
C SER A 90 17.15 -0.16 -7.13
N MET A 91 15.97 0.20 -7.64
CA MET A 91 15.84 1.08 -8.81
C MET A 91 16.54 2.44 -8.63
N ARG A 92 16.35 3.09 -7.48
CA ARG A 92 16.99 4.39 -7.22
C ARG A 92 18.53 4.30 -7.16
N LYS A 93 19.07 3.15 -6.76
CA LYS A 93 20.52 2.90 -6.77
C LYS A 93 21.04 2.69 -8.19
N SER A 94 20.29 2.01 -9.06
CA SER A 94 20.67 1.88 -10.48
C SER A 94 20.66 3.22 -11.20
N ASP A 95 19.74 4.13 -10.85
CA ASP A 95 19.66 5.45 -11.47
C ASP A 95 20.81 6.41 -11.07
N THR A 96 21.45 6.17 -9.91
CA THR A 96 22.47 7.06 -9.33
C THR A 96 23.92 6.63 -9.58
N VAL A 97 24.16 5.40 -10.05
CA VAL A 97 25.53 4.82 -10.13
C VAL A 97 26.11 4.74 -11.55
N GLY A 98 25.35 4.90 -12.63
CA GLY A 98 25.96 4.84 -13.96
C GLY A 98 24.96 4.92 -15.11
N GLY A 99 25.25 5.78 -16.08
CA GLY A 99 24.32 6.13 -17.16
C GLY A 99 23.93 5.00 -18.13
N ARG A 100 22.77 5.25 -18.76
CA ARG A 100 22.16 4.62 -19.94
C ARG A 100 21.65 3.17 -19.83
N SER A 101 20.32 3.10 -19.76
CA SER A 101 19.37 2.44 -20.68
C SER A 101 19.37 0.93 -20.86
N ALA A 102 18.13 0.43 -20.94
CA ALA A 102 17.63 -0.73 -21.70
C ALA A 102 17.19 -1.96 -20.90
N ALA A 103 15.88 -2.21 -21.02
CA ALA A 103 15.26 -3.50 -21.30
C ALA A 103 15.67 -4.70 -20.44
N ARG A 104 14.75 -5.12 -19.55
CA ARG A 104 14.55 -6.53 -19.25
C ARG A 104 13.07 -6.89 -19.28
N HIS A 105 12.53 -6.94 -20.50
CA HIS A 105 11.61 -8.02 -20.85
C HIS A 105 12.43 -9.30 -20.96
N ARG A 106 12.22 -10.25 -20.03
CA ARG A 106 12.19 -11.71 -20.25
C ARG A 106 12.28 -12.46 -18.92
N VAL A 107 11.22 -13.22 -18.63
CA VAL A 107 11.25 -14.68 -18.47
C VAL A 107 9.92 -15.15 -19.10
N GLY A 108 9.86 -16.02 -20.11
CA GLY A 108 10.68 -17.20 -20.36
C GLY A 108 9.87 -18.44 -20.00
N LEU A 109 8.94 -18.82 -20.89
CA LEU A 109 8.51 -20.19 -21.15
C LEU A 109 8.54 -20.39 -22.67
#